data_AF-A0A2W7B1F9-F1
#
_entry.id   AF-A0A2W7B1F9-F1
#
_cell.length_a   1.000
_cell.length_b   1.000
_cell.length_c   1.000
_cell.angle_alpha   90.00
_cell.angle_beta   90.00
_cell.angle_gamma   90.00
#
_symmetry.space_group_name_H-M   'P 1'
#
loop_
_entity.id
_entity.type
_entity.pdbx_description
1 polymer ?
#
loop_
_entity_poly.entity_id
_entity_poly.type
_entity_poly.pdbx_seq_one_letter_code
_entity_poly.pdbx_strand_id
1 'polypeptide(L)' 'MPVVGERVREYTNLADPGNGVTHGKDGDWVVSEVQQFNSPDTDMTIVICVCSYQPIEAQWQELRRGAPITAESLAGVAR' A
#
# COMPACT_ATOMS: atom_id res chain seq x y z
N MET A 1 -1.64 -0.74 9.95
CA MET A 1 -1.19 -2.10 10.33
C MET A 1 -1.82 -3.07 9.36
N PRO A 2 -1.04 -3.89 8.64
CA PRO A 2 -1.58 -4.94 7.78
C PRO A 2 -2.44 -5.92 8.57
N VAL A 3 -3.44 -6.51 7.92
CA VAL A 3 -4.39 -7.43 8.59
C VAL A 3 -4.37 -8.79 7.91
N VAL A 4 -4.46 -9.87 8.70
CA VAL A 4 -4.62 -11.23 8.16
C VAL A 4 -5.87 -11.29 7.29
N GLY A 5 -5.74 -11.87 6.09
CA GLY A 5 -6.79 -11.92 5.07
C GLY A 5 -6.73 -10.78 4.04
N GLU A 6 -5.93 -9.73 4.28
CA GLU A 6 -5.73 -8.65 3.31
C GLU A 6 -4.89 -9.12 2.12
N ARG A 7 -5.21 -8.62 0.92
CA ARG A 7 -4.39 -8.84 -0.29
C ARG A 7 -3.39 -7.72 -0.47
N VAL A 8 -2.15 -8.10 -0.80
CA VAL A 8 -1.12 -7.12 -1.17
C VAL A 8 -1.54 -6.45 -2.47
N ARG A 9 -1.63 -5.13 -2.48
CA ARG A 9 -1.96 -4.37 -3.68
C ARG A 9 -0.75 -4.11 -4.55
N GLU A 10 -0.97 -4.16 -5.86
CA GLU A 10 -0.02 -3.81 -6.89
C GLU A 10 -0.47 -2.54 -7.60
N TYR A 11 0.49 -1.73 -8.03
CA TYR A 11 0.25 -0.42 -8.60
C TYR A 11 1.12 -0.22 -9.82
N THR A 12 0.57 0.38 -10.86
CA THR A 12 1.31 0.67 -12.09
C THR A 12 0.68 1.82 -12.88
N ASN A 13 1.32 2.22 -13.96
CA ASN A 13 0.69 2.99 -15.03
C ASN A 13 0.60 2.11 -16.28
N LEU A 14 -0.60 1.65 -16.62
CA LEU A 14 -0.81 0.75 -17.76
C LEU A 14 -0.56 1.43 -19.11
N ALA A 15 -0.68 2.77 -19.17
CA ALA A 15 -0.43 3.52 -20.40
C ALA A 15 1.05 3.87 -20.60
N ASP A 16 1.80 4.04 -19.50
CA ASP A 16 3.23 4.40 -19.52
C ASP A 16 3.96 3.80 -18.30
N PRO A 17 4.36 2.51 -18.36
CA PRO A 17 4.97 1.82 -17.23
C PRO A 17 6.24 2.50 -16.71
N GLY A 18 6.31 2.71 -15.39
CA GLY A 18 7.42 3.42 -14.74
C GLY A 18 7.22 4.94 -14.62
N ASN A 19 6.21 5.50 -15.29
CA ASN A 19 5.87 6.91 -15.20
C ASN A 19 4.61 7.14 -14.33
N GLY A 20 4.83 7.25 -13.02
CA GLY A 20 3.76 7.46 -12.06
C GLY A 20 2.85 6.23 -11.89
N VAL A 21 1.75 6.43 -11.17
CA VAL A 21 0.77 5.38 -10.84
C VAL A 21 -0.62 5.87 -11.20
N THR A 22 -1.30 5.13 -12.06
CA THR A 22 -2.66 5.44 -12.52
C THR A 22 -3.64 4.28 -12.28
N HIS A 23 -3.13 3.07 -12.02
CA HIS A 23 -3.94 1.88 -11.82
C HIS A 23 -3.47 1.11 -10.59
N GLY A 24 -4.42 0.44 -9.93
CA GLY A 24 -4.15 -0.51 -8.85
C GLY A 24 -4.94 -1.80 -9.05
N LYS A 25 -4.40 -2.91 -8.54
CA LYS A 25 -5.11 -4.18 -8.42
C LYS A 25 -4.79 -4.86 -7.11
N ASP A 26 -5.66 -5.77 -6.69
CA ASP A 26 -5.30 -6.74 -5.66
C ASP A 26 -4.35 -7.78 -6.27
N GLY A 27 -3.32 -8.16 -5.51
CA GLY A 27 -2.31 -9.11 -5.91
C GLY A 27 -2.62 -10.54 -5.49
N ASP A 28 -1.72 -11.44 -5.89
CA ASP A 28 -1.85 -12.88 -5.67
C ASP A 28 -1.52 -13.31 -4.23
N TRP A 29 -0.95 -12.43 -3.44
CA TRP A 29 -0.49 -12.74 -2.08
C TRP A 29 -1.52 -12.26 -1.04
N VAL A 30 -1.92 -13.17 -0.16
CA VAL A 30 -2.80 -12.90 0.98
C VAL A 30 -1.99 -12.96 2.26
N VAL A 31 -2.12 -11.96 3.13
CA VAL A 31 -1.49 -11.96 4.46
C VAL A 31 -2.08 -13.10 5.28
N SER A 32 -1.26 -14.07 5.67
CA SER A 32 -1.66 -15.21 6.48
C SER A 32 -1.24 -15.08 7.95
N GLU A 33 -0.19 -14.31 8.22
CA GLU A 33 0.28 -14.03 9.58
C GLU A 33 0.92 -12.64 9.66
N VAL A 34 0.76 -11.97 10.80
CA VAL A 34 1.40 -10.68 11.10
C VAL A 34 2.16 -10.82 12.41
N GLN A 35 3.47 -10.64 12.37
CA GLN A 35 4.35 -10.60 13.52
C GLN A 35 4.82 -9.16 13.77
N GLN A 36 4.87 -8.75 15.03
CA GLN A 36 5.27 -7.40 15.42
C GLN A 36 6.40 -7.46 16.44
N PHE A 37 7.42 -6.64 16.22
CA PHE A 37 8.59 -6.53 17.07
C PHE A 37 8.78 -5.06 17.44
N ASN A 38 8.58 -4.72 18.71
CA ASN A 38 8.77 -3.36 19.20
C ASN A 38 10.22 -3.16 19.60
N SER A 39 10.78 -2.00 19.26
CA SER A 39 12.05 -1.57 19.82
C SER A 39 11.89 -1.33 21.33
N PRO A 40 12.81 -1.79 22.19
CA PRO A 40 12.74 -1.50 23.62
C PRO A 40 13.04 -0.03 23.94
N ASP A 41 13.77 0.66 23.05
CA ASP A 41 14.35 1.99 23.32
C ASP A 41 13.78 3.10 22.41
N THR A 42 12.86 2.77 21.50
CA THR A 42 12.23 3.73 20.59
C THR A 42 10.76 3.39 20.36
N ASP A 43 9.97 4.35 19.88
CA ASP A 43 8.58 4.12 19.47
C ASP A 43 8.45 3.38 18.12
N MET A 44 9.54 2.80 17.61
CA MET A 44 9.54 2.08 16.34
C MET A 44 9.08 0.63 16.51
N THR A 45 8.28 0.17 15.56
CA THR A 45 7.82 -1.22 15.45
C THR A 45 8.17 -1.78 14.09
N ILE A 46 8.78 -2.96 14.07
CA ILE A 46 8.95 -3.76 12.85
C ILE A 46 7.75 -4.69 12.73
N VAL A 47 7.10 -4.66 11.57
CA VAL A 47 5.97 -5.54 11.26
C VAL A 47 6.37 -6.48 10.12
N ILE A 48 6.36 -7.78 10.36
CA ILE A 48 6.62 -8.82 9.36
C ILE A 48 5.29 -9.46 8.97
N CYS A 49 4.94 -9.38 7.68
CA CYS A 49 3.77 -10.05 7.13
C CYS A 49 4.21 -11.32 6.41
N VAL A 50 3.78 -12.49 6.89
CA VAL A 50 3.91 -13.73 6.15
C VAL A 50 2.72 -13.81 5.21
N CYS A 51 2.99 -14.03 3.93
CA CYS A 51 1.95 -14.11 2.90
C CYS A 51 1.90 -15.51 2.28
N SER A 52 0.70 -15.94 1.92
CA SER A 52 0.46 -17.16 1.17
C SER A 52 0.02 -16.83 -0.25
N TYR A 53 0.55 -17.56 -1.22
CA TYR A 53 0.20 -17.40 -2.63
C TYR A 53 -1.20 -17.99 -2.89
N GLN A 54 -2.13 -17.14 -3.33
CA GLN A 54 -3.50 -17.47 -3.68
C GLN A 54 -3.91 -16.65 -4.90
N PRO A 55 -3.56 -17.13 -6.12
CA PRO A 55 -3.67 -16.33 -7.33
C PRO A 55 -5.11 -15.98 -7.66
N ILE A 56 -5.30 -14.81 -8.24
CA ILE A 56 -6.59 -14.32 -8.72
C ILE A 56 -6.48 -13.77 -10.13
N GLU A 57 -7.61 -13.67 -10.81
CA GLU A 57 -7.65 -12.92 -12.06
C GLU A 57 -7.37 -11.44 -11.78
N ALA A 58 -6.39 -10.88 -12.50
CA ALA A 58 -5.98 -9.50 -12.31
C ALA A 58 -7.07 -8.53 -12.77
N GLN A 59 -7.67 -7.82 -11.81
CA GLN A 59 -8.66 -6.78 -12.07
C GLN A 59 -8.04 -5.40 -11.81
N TRP A 60 -7.42 -4.82 -12.83
CA TRP A 60 -6.87 -3.47 -12.74
C TRP A 60 -7.98 -2.43 -12.70
N GLN A 61 -7.88 -1.51 -11.75
CA GLN A 61 -8.82 -0.41 -11.58
C GLN A 61 -8.08 0.91 -11.70
N GLU A 62 -8.63 1.84 -12.46
CA GLU A 62 -8.11 3.20 -12.55
C GLU A 62 -8.24 3.89 -11.18
N LEU A 63 -7.14 4.48 -10.72
CA LEU A 63 -7.10 5.22 -9.47
C LEU A 63 -7.56 6.64 -9.70
N ARG A 64 -8.38 7.15 -8.78
CA ARG A 64 -8.72 8.58 -8.78
C ARG A 64 -7.49 9.38 -8.39
N ARG A 65 -7.06 10.27 -9.28
CA ARG A 65 -6.02 11.25 -8.96
C ARG A 65 -6.50 12.10 -7.77
N GLY A 66 -5.70 12.15 -6.72
CA GLY A 66 -5.94 13.05 -5.59
C GLY A 66 -5.89 14.52 -6.04
N ALA A 67 -6.50 15.41 -5.27
CA ALA A 67 -6.35 16.84 -5.51
C ALA A 67 -4.86 17.22 -5.44
N PRO A 68 -4.36 18.10 -6.35
CA PRO A 68 -3.00 18.60 -6.25
C PRO A 68 -2.76 19.23 -4.87
N ILE A 69 -1.63 18.92 -4.26
CA ILE A 69 -1.20 19.58 -3.02
C ILE A 69 -0.76 21.00 -3.39
N THR A 70 -1.50 22.00 -2.91
CA THR A 70 -1.12 23.41 -3.03
C THR A 70 -0.23 23.81 -1.84
N ALA A 71 0.55 24.89 -1.97
CA ALA A 71 1.35 25.42 -0.86
C ALA A 71 0.52 25.73 0.40
N GLU A 72 -0.74 26.14 0.20
CA GLU A 72 -1.71 26.39 1.28
C GLU A 72 -2.10 25.11 2.02
N SER A 73 -2.21 23.98 1.31
CA SER A 73 -2.54 22.67 1.92
C SER A 73 -1.39 22.09 2.77
N LEU A 74 -0.15 22.51 2.54
CA LEU A 74 1.01 22.11 3.36
C LEU A 74 1.11 22.92 4.66
N ALA A 75 0.68 24.19 4.66
CA ALA A 75 0.73 25.05 5.83
C ALA A 75 -0.28 24.65 6.94
N GLY A 76 -1.32 23.89 6.60
CA GLY A 76 -2.35 23.43 7.54
C GLY A 76 -2.02 22.16 8.32
N VAL A 77 -0.98 21.41 7.92
CA VAL A 77 -0.58 20.14 8.56
C VAL A 77 0.50 20.34 9.65
N ALA A 78 1.09 21.54 9.72
CA ALA A 78 2.13 21.90 10.69
C ALA A 78 1.58 22.52 11.99
N ARG A 79 0.49 21.97 12.56
CA ARG A 79 -0.01 22.35 13.88
C ARG A 79 -0.27 21.13 14.75
#